data_AF-A0A2S8PIC1-F1
#
_entry.id   AF-A0A2S8PIC1-F1
#
_cell.length_a   1.000
_cell.length_b   1.000
_cell.length_c   1.000
_cell.angle_alpha   90.00
_cell.angle_beta   90.00
_cell.angle_gamma   90.00
#
_symmetry.space_group_name_H-M   'P 1'
#
loop_
_entity.id
_entity.type
_entity.pdbx_description
1 polymer ?
#
loop_
_entity_poly.entity_id
_entity_poly.type
_entity_poly.pdbx_seq_one_letter_code
_entity_poly.pdbx_strand_id
1 'polypeptide(L)'
;MPEVNGYRIKADIPAVDPQLLREETGADPARVKDEYLQLPDKLPERVKQLADRITSASLTRYDAVVAVEDYLKTYYAYTMDTRVPPQGEDFVDDFLFTTRKGYCNHFSTAMAVLLRSEGIPTRYVRGFAPGKEDSGHPGRYQISEGDAHAWVEVYFPGSGWIPFDPTPGFALPSDSGTVQAQERPFQGGPLGLGSRRPPV
;
A
#
# COMPACT_ATOMS: atom_id res chain seq x y z
N MET A 1 -24.72 4.06 -19.96
CA MET A 1 -23.54 3.17 -19.79
C MET A 1 -23.99 2.01 -18.92
N PRO A 2 -23.66 0.75 -19.21
CA PRO A 2 -24.06 -0.37 -18.36
C PRO A 2 -23.40 -0.27 -16.99
N GLU A 3 -24.18 -0.46 -15.93
CA GLU A 3 -23.75 -0.42 -14.54
C GLU A 3 -23.11 -1.78 -14.18
N VAL A 4 -21.86 -1.76 -13.71
CA VAL A 4 -21.17 -2.98 -13.28
C VAL A 4 -21.60 -3.28 -11.85
N ASN A 5 -22.45 -4.30 -11.66
CA ASN A 5 -22.99 -4.67 -10.36
C ASN A 5 -22.08 -5.62 -9.55
N GLY A 6 -20.91 -5.99 -10.09
CA GLY A 6 -19.92 -6.83 -9.41
C GLY A 6 -18.91 -7.47 -10.36
N TYR A 7 -17.82 -7.98 -9.78
CA TYR A 7 -16.78 -8.73 -10.49
C TYR A 7 -16.29 -9.90 -9.62
N ARG A 8 -15.56 -10.84 -10.23
CA ARG A 8 -14.89 -11.94 -9.52
C ARG A 8 -13.41 -11.95 -9.91
N ILE A 9 -12.53 -12.04 -8.92
CA ILE A 9 -11.09 -12.17 -9.09
C ILE A 9 -10.67 -13.53 -8.53
N LYS A 10 -9.72 -14.18 -9.20
CA LYS A 10 -8.87 -15.22 -8.62
C LYS A 10 -7.48 -14.62 -8.48
N ALA A 11 -6.91 -14.70 -7.29
CA ALA A 11 -5.58 -14.18 -7.00
C ALA A 11 -4.81 -15.25 -6.22
N ASP A 12 -3.53 -15.41 -6.56
CA ASP A 12 -2.58 -16.09 -5.69
C ASP A 12 -1.99 -15.03 -4.76
N ILE A 13 -2.22 -15.18 -3.46
CA ILE A 13 -1.69 -14.29 -2.44
C ILE A 13 -0.36 -14.89 -1.98
N PRO A 14 0.79 -14.28 -2.29
CA PRO A 14 2.06 -14.78 -1.79
C PRO A 14 2.10 -14.64 -0.27
N ALA A 15 2.42 -15.72 0.44
CA ALA A 15 2.78 -15.63 1.84
C ALA A 15 4.09 -14.84 1.95
N VAL A 16 4.04 -13.70 2.64
CA VAL A 16 5.21 -12.85 2.87
C VAL A 16 5.99 -13.48 4.03
N ASP A 17 7.00 -14.28 3.73
CA ASP A 17 7.95 -14.79 4.74
C ASP A 17 9.14 -13.82 4.86
N PRO A 18 9.30 -13.12 6.01
CA PRO A 18 10.43 -12.23 6.23
C PRO A 18 11.80 -12.92 6.11
N GLN A 19 11.91 -14.21 6.41
CA GLN A 19 13.19 -14.93 6.26
C GLN A 19 13.51 -15.08 4.78
N LEU A 20 12.52 -15.51 3.97
CA LEU A 20 12.67 -15.60 2.52
C LEU A 20 13.08 -14.25 1.90
N LEU A 21 12.42 -13.15 2.29
CA LEU A 21 12.73 -11.82 1.77
C LEU A 21 14.12 -11.30 2.16
N ARG A 22 14.66 -11.73 3.31
CA ARG A 22 16.04 -11.41 3.72
C ARG A 22 17.07 -12.21 2.92
N GLU A 23 16.73 -13.44 2.56
CA GLU A 23 17.58 -14.34 1.78
C GLU A 23 17.54 -14.04 0.27
N GLU A 24 16.61 -13.21 -0.18
CA GLU A 24 16.51 -12.85 -1.59
C GLU A 24 17.77 -12.18 -2.12
N THR A 25 18.34 -12.84 -3.11
CA THR A 25 19.50 -12.36 -3.86
C THR A 25 19.15 -12.34 -5.33
N GLY A 26 19.52 -11.26 -6.02
CA GLY A 26 19.20 -11.11 -7.44
C GLY A 26 19.24 -9.65 -7.88
N ALA A 27 19.47 -9.44 -9.16
CA ALA A 27 19.39 -8.11 -9.76
C ALA A 27 17.94 -7.82 -10.16
N ASP A 28 17.49 -6.58 -9.92
CA ASP A 28 16.19 -6.15 -10.43
C ASP A 28 16.19 -6.12 -11.97
N PRO A 29 15.12 -6.62 -12.62
CA PRO A 29 14.96 -6.49 -14.06
C PRO A 29 15.06 -5.04 -14.52
N ALA A 30 15.69 -4.79 -15.68
CA ALA A 30 15.88 -3.44 -16.20
C ALA A 30 14.57 -2.63 -16.24
N ARG A 31 13.50 -3.24 -16.74
CA ARG A 31 12.16 -2.64 -16.77
C ARG A 31 11.66 -2.18 -15.40
N VAL A 32 11.92 -2.96 -14.35
CA VAL A 32 11.49 -2.58 -12.99
C VAL A 32 12.27 -1.36 -12.50
N LYS A 33 13.58 -1.32 -12.75
CA LYS A 33 14.41 -0.16 -12.39
C LYS A 33 13.98 1.10 -13.16
N ASP A 34 13.79 0.96 -14.47
CA ASP A 34 13.44 2.06 -15.36
C ASP A 34 12.07 2.67 -15.03
N GLU A 35 11.13 1.88 -14.51
CA GLU A 35 9.79 2.36 -14.16
C GLU A 35 9.67 2.79 -12.68
N TYR A 36 10.42 2.17 -11.76
CA TYR A 36 10.14 2.25 -10.32
C TYR A 36 11.28 2.78 -9.45
N LEU A 37 12.36 3.30 -10.05
CA LEU A 37 13.41 4.06 -9.35
C LEU A 37 13.36 5.57 -9.64
N GLN A 38 12.39 6.04 -10.41
CA GLN A 38 12.36 7.43 -10.83
C GLN A 38 12.11 8.38 -9.66
N LEU A 39 12.92 9.43 -9.61
CA LEU A 39 12.89 10.52 -8.63
C LEU A 39 12.96 11.86 -9.36
N PRO A 40 12.40 12.94 -8.78
CA PRO A 40 12.58 14.28 -9.34
C PRO A 40 14.06 14.68 -9.41
N ASP A 41 14.48 15.30 -10.51
CA ASP A 41 15.86 15.79 -10.69
C ASP A 41 16.29 16.76 -9.58
N LYS A 42 15.32 17.46 -8.98
CA LYS A 42 15.50 18.45 -7.91
C LYS A 42 15.19 17.91 -6.52
N LEU A 43 15.18 16.59 -6.33
CA LEU A 43 14.97 16.00 -5.00
C LEU A 43 16.02 16.57 -4.02
N PRO A 44 15.61 17.18 -2.90
CA PRO A 44 16.55 17.77 -1.95
C PRO A 44 17.53 16.76 -1.40
N GLU A 45 18.81 17.13 -1.34
CA GLU A 45 19.89 16.23 -0.91
C GLU A 45 19.70 15.70 0.51
N ARG A 46 19.09 16.50 1.40
CA ARG A 46 18.80 16.09 2.77
C ARG A 46 17.83 14.90 2.86
N VAL A 47 16.97 14.70 1.86
CA VAL A 47 16.08 13.52 1.77
C VAL A 47 16.91 12.26 1.52
N LYS A 48 17.85 12.31 0.57
CA LYS A 48 18.77 11.19 0.29
C LYS A 48 19.66 10.87 1.49
N GLN A 49 20.21 11.91 2.13
CA GLN A 49 21.02 11.74 3.35
C GLN A 49 20.21 11.16 4.51
N LEU A 50 18.90 11.44 4.59
CA LEU A 50 18.06 10.79 5.58
C LEU A 50 17.88 9.31 5.26
N ALA A 51 17.61 8.96 4.00
CA ALA A 51 17.47 7.57 3.56
C ALA A 51 18.75 6.77 3.89
N ASP A 52 19.92 7.23 3.44
CA ASP A 52 21.23 6.62 3.69
C ASP A 52 21.48 6.40 5.20
N ARG A 53 21.15 7.39 6.04
CA ARG A 53 21.29 7.23 7.50
C ARG A 53 20.39 6.14 8.07
N ILE A 54 19.13 6.09 7.64
CA ILE A 54 18.15 5.10 8.13
C ILE A 54 18.57 3.69 7.71
N THR A 55 19.07 3.52 6.49
CA THR A 55 19.42 2.22 5.89
C THR A 55 20.86 1.78 6.14
N SER A 56 21.72 2.66 6.67
CA SER A 56 23.17 2.40 6.84
C SER A 56 23.53 1.12 7.61
N ALA A 57 22.67 0.67 8.54
CA ALA A 57 22.89 -0.54 9.34
C ALA A 57 22.17 -1.78 8.77
N SER A 58 21.40 -1.63 7.70
CA SER A 58 20.61 -2.69 7.11
C SER A 58 21.49 -3.63 6.28
N LEU A 59 21.42 -4.93 6.59
CA LEU A 59 22.21 -5.96 5.89
C LEU A 59 21.52 -6.46 4.62
N THR A 60 20.21 -6.29 4.53
CA THR A 60 19.37 -6.80 3.44
C THR A 60 18.41 -5.72 2.95
N ARG A 61 17.88 -5.90 1.73
CA ARG A 61 16.81 -5.03 1.20
C ARG A 61 15.60 -5.01 2.13
N TYR A 62 15.18 -6.18 2.64
CA TYR A 62 14.07 -6.28 3.56
C TYR A 62 14.32 -5.44 4.82
N ASP A 63 15.50 -5.55 5.43
CA ASP A 63 15.84 -4.78 6.63
C ASP A 63 15.92 -3.27 6.35
N ALA A 64 16.31 -2.84 5.14
CA ALA A 64 16.28 -1.44 4.73
C ALA A 64 14.84 -0.91 4.60
N VAL A 65 13.95 -1.72 4.01
CA VAL A 65 12.52 -1.39 3.87
C VAL A 65 11.86 -1.26 5.24
N VAL A 66 12.08 -2.22 6.13
CA VAL A 66 11.56 -2.21 7.50
C VAL A 66 12.12 -1.04 8.30
N ALA A 67 13.42 -0.73 8.17
CA ALA A 67 14.01 0.42 8.85
C ALA A 67 13.34 1.75 8.45
N VAL A 68 13.05 1.95 7.17
CA VAL A 68 12.32 3.15 6.69
C VAL A 68 10.88 3.15 7.20
N GLU A 69 10.19 2.02 7.13
CA GLU A 69 8.81 1.89 7.63
C GLU A 69 8.72 2.23 9.12
N ASP A 70 9.58 1.61 9.94
CA ASP A 70 9.63 1.80 11.39
C ASP A 70 10.05 3.22 11.76
N TYR A 71 11.00 3.81 11.04
CA TYR A 71 11.42 5.19 11.24
C TYR A 71 10.24 6.16 11.07
N LEU A 72 9.47 6.00 9.98
CA LEU A 72 8.29 6.81 9.73
C LEU A 72 7.22 6.60 10.80
N LYS A 73 6.94 5.34 11.17
CA LYS A 73 5.96 5.02 12.23
C LYS A 73 6.34 5.56 13.60
N THR A 74 7.64 5.60 13.91
CA THR A 74 8.15 5.99 15.23
C THR A 74 8.24 7.51 15.39
N TYR A 75 8.68 8.22 14.35
CA TYR A 75 9.10 9.63 14.47
C TYR A 75 8.10 10.65 13.91
N TYR A 76 6.97 10.21 13.36
CA TYR A 76 5.98 11.06 12.70
C TYR A 76 4.56 10.77 13.21
N ALA A 77 3.72 11.80 13.25
CA ALA A 77 2.37 11.68 13.77
C ALA A 77 1.31 11.58 12.66
N TYR A 78 0.33 10.69 12.84
CA TYR A 78 -0.84 10.67 11.97
C TYR A 78 -1.78 11.83 12.29
N THR A 79 -2.20 12.59 11.28
CA THR A 79 -3.22 13.63 11.37
C THR A 79 -3.82 13.97 10.00
N MET A 80 -5.11 14.32 9.99
CA MET A 80 -5.77 14.93 8.81
C MET A 80 -5.58 16.45 8.76
N ASP A 81 -5.19 17.08 9.88
CA ASP A 81 -4.84 18.50 9.95
C ASP A 81 -3.45 18.74 9.34
N THR A 82 -3.46 19.00 8.02
CA THR A 82 -2.27 19.16 7.19
C THR A 82 -2.33 20.46 6.39
N ARG A 83 -1.18 20.87 5.84
CA ARG A 83 -1.07 22.03 4.96
C ARG A 83 -0.38 21.66 3.66
N VAL A 84 -0.61 22.45 2.63
CA VAL A 84 0.20 22.39 1.40
C VAL A 84 1.57 23.03 1.70
N PRO A 85 2.68 22.43 1.22
CA PRO A 85 3.98 23.08 1.24
C PRO A 85 3.95 24.47 0.56
N PRO A 86 4.73 25.45 1.03
CA PRO A 86 4.94 26.70 0.30
C PRO A 86 5.32 26.46 -1.17
N GLN A 87 4.99 27.43 -2.02
CA GLN A 87 5.29 27.32 -3.45
C GLN A 87 6.80 27.14 -3.67
N GLY A 88 7.18 26.09 -4.39
CA GLY A 88 8.57 25.77 -4.71
C GLY A 88 9.28 24.88 -3.69
N GLU A 89 8.63 24.55 -2.56
CA GLU A 89 9.12 23.54 -1.62
C GLU A 89 8.70 22.13 -2.06
N ASP A 90 9.55 21.15 -1.76
CA ASP A 90 9.28 19.74 -2.05
C ASP A 90 8.35 19.14 -0.98
N PHE A 91 7.34 18.39 -1.43
CA PHE A 91 6.33 17.80 -0.55
C PHE A 91 6.89 16.80 0.45
N VAL A 92 7.81 15.94 0.02
CA VAL A 92 8.42 14.92 0.87
C VAL A 92 9.38 15.58 1.87
N ASP A 93 10.14 16.56 1.39
CA ASP A 93 11.04 17.34 2.22
C ASP A 93 10.31 18.12 3.33
N ASP A 94 9.20 18.79 3.00
CA ASP A 94 8.37 19.50 3.97
C ASP A 94 7.78 18.55 5.03
N PHE A 95 7.30 17.38 4.61
CA PHE A 95 6.81 16.36 5.52
C PHE A 95 7.90 15.83 6.45
N LEU A 96 9.06 15.46 5.90
CA LEU A 96 10.16 14.82 6.63
C LEU A 96 10.81 15.76 7.66
N PHE A 97 10.92 17.05 7.34
CA PHE A 97 11.77 17.95 8.13
C PHE A 97 11.04 19.16 8.74
N THR A 98 9.85 19.49 8.26
CA THR A 98 9.12 20.67 8.74
C THR A 98 7.87 20.27 9.53
N THR A 99 6.91 19.59 8.88
CA THR A 99 5.62 19.31 9.53
C THR A 99 5.68 18.10 10.44
N ARG A 100 6.39 17.04 10.02
CA ARG A 100 6.53 15.75 10.72
C ARG A 100 5.20 15.11 11.15
N LYS A 101 4.12 15.49 10.47
CA LYS A 101 2.77 15.00 10.72
C LYS A 101 1.97 15.00 9.42
N GLY A 102 1.16 13.97 9.21
CA GLY A 102 0.40 13.83 7.96
C GLY A 102 -0.54 12.63 7.98
N TYR A 103 -1.14 12.33 6.84
CA TYR A 103 -1.98 11.14 6.65
C TYR A 103 -1.35 10.19 5.61
N CYS A 104 -2.01 9.09 5.27
CA CYS A 104 -1.47 7.99 4.46
C CYS A 104 -0.72 8.41 3.18
N ASN A 105 -1.15 9.47 2.48
CA ASN A 105 -0.44 10.00 1.31
C ASN A 105 0.96 10.52 1.65
N HIS A 106 1.13 11.22 2.77
CA HIS A 106 2.41 11.77 3.19
C HIS A 106 3.38 10.64 3.51
N PHE A 107 2.95 9.70 4.35
CA PHE A 107 3.73 8.54 4.76
C PHE A 107 4.13 7.67 3.57
N SER A 108 3.18 7.29 2.71
CA SER A 108 3.44 6.43 1.55
C SER A 108 4.31 7.11 0.50
N THR A 109 4.12 8.41 0.26
CA THR A 109 4.98 9.15 -0.68
C THR A 109 6.40 9.27 -0.14
N ALA A 110 6.56 9.57 1.16
CA ALA A 110 7.87 9.66 1.80
C ALA A 110 8.61 8.32 1.77
N MET A 111 7.95 7.22 2.14
CA MET A 111 8.55 5.88 2.07
C MET A 111 8.97 5.54 0.65
N ALA A 112 8.12 5.80 -0.36
CA ALA A 112 8.46 5.54 -1.75
C ALA A 112 9.70 6.33 -2.20
N VAL A 113 9.80 7.61 -1.84
CA VAL A 113 10.94 8.46 -2.22
C VAL A 113 12.22 8.05 -1.49
N LEU A 114 12.15 7.77 -0.18
CA LEU A 114 13.30 7.31 0.61
C LEU A 114 13.83 5.96 0.07
N LEU A 115 12.96 5.00 -0.23
CA LEU A 115 13.39 3.71 -0.75
C LEU A 115 13.96 3.82 -2.18
N ARG A 116 13.34 4.62 -3.05
CA ARG A 116 13.87 4.85 -4.40
C ARG A 116 15.24 5.54 -4.37
N SER A 117 15.51 6.42 -3.40
CA SER A 117 16.84 7.04 -3.28
C SER A 117 17.93 6.05 -2.89
N GLU A 118 17.55 4.94 -2.26
CA GLU A 118 18.43 3.82 -1.92
C GLU A 118 18.53 2.77 -3.04
N GLY A 119 17.95 3.05 -4.21
CA GLY A 119 17.94 2.11 -5.33
C GLY A 119 16.99 0.93 -5.15
N ILE A 120 16.00 1.03 -4.26
CA ILE A 120 15.01 -0.02 -4.00
C ILE A 120 13.73 0.28 -4.81
N PRO A 121 13.38 -0.55 -5.83
CA PRO A 121 12.22 -0.27 -6.66
C PRO A 121 10.92 -0.33 -5.87
N THR A 122 10.19 0.78 -5.88
CA THR A 122 9.00 0.97 -5.04
C THR A 122 7.89 1.64 -5.84
N ARG A 123 6.63 1.23 -5.67
CA ARG A 123 5.46 1.89 -6.27
C ARG A 123 4.47 2.33 -5.21
N TYR A 124 3.87 3.50 -5.44
CA TYR A 124 2.78 4.01 -4.63
C TYR A 124 1.48 3.34 -5.04
N VAL A 125 0.68 2.93 -4.07
CA VAL A 125 -0.62 2.30 -4.29
C VAL A 125 -1.69 3.09 -3.53
N ARG A 126 -2.85 3.27 -4.16
CA ARG A 126 -4.05 3.81 -3.55
C ARG A 126 -5.20 2.86 -3.79
N GLY A 127 -5.99 2.63 -2.76
CA GLY A 127 -7.16 1.78 -2.82
C GLY A 127 -7.99 1.97 -1.55
N PHE A 128 -8.51 0.86 -1.05
CA PHE A 128 -9.28 0.83 0.18
C PHE A 128 -8.67 -0.17 1.15
N ALA A 129 -8.65 0.18 2.43
CA ALA A 129 -8.42 -0.75 3.51
C ALA A 129 -9.54 -1.82 3.54
N PRO A 130 -9.38 -2.95 4.26
CA PRO A 130 -10.29 -4.10 4.23
C PRO A 130 -11.75 -3.82 4.61
N GLY A 131 -12.06 -2.62 5.10
CA GLY A 131 -13.38 -2.25 5.58
C GLY A 131 -13.76 -2.98 6.86
N LYS A 132 -15.08 -3.09 7.12
CA LYS A 132 -15.63 -3.77 8.29
C LYS A 132 -16.43 -4.99 7.88
N GLU A 133 -16.24 -6.10 8.58
CA GLU A 133 -17.09 -7.28 8.38
C GLU A 133 -18.53 -6.96 8.79
N ASP A 134 -19.47 -7.34 7.93
CA ASP A 134 -20.89 -7.22 8.16
C ASP A 134 -21.30 -8.22 9.23
N SER A 135 -21.63 -7.73 10.42
CA SER A 135 -21.97 -8.59 11.57
C SER A 135 -23.20 -9.49 11.31
N GLY A 136 -24.04 -9.17 10.32
CA GLY A 136 -25.16 -10.01 9.93
C GLY A 136 -24.83 -11.06 8.85
N HIS A 137 -23.67 -10.96 8.20
CA HIS A 137 -23.29 -11.78 7.05
C HIS A 137 -21.78 -12.07 7.07
N PRO A 138 -21.32 -13.08 7.83
CA PRO A 138 -19.91 -13.46 7.89
C PRO A 138 -19.31 -13.68 6.50
N GLY A 139 -18.11 -13.15 6.27
CA GLY A 139 -17.44 -13.16 4.96
C GLY A 139 -17.91 -12.06 3.99
N ARG A 140 -18.86 -11.19 4.38
CA ARG A 140 -19.19 -9.97 3.65
C ARG A 140 -18.54 -8.78 4.33
N TYR A 141 -17.78 -7.98 3.59
CA TYR A 141 -17.15 -6.76 4.08
C TYR A 141 -17.82 -5.54 3.47
N GLN A 142 -18.03 -4.51 4.28
CA GLN A 142 -18.49 -3.20 3.86
C GLN A 142 -17.29 -2.26 3.82
N ILE A 143 -17.04 -1.70 2.63
CA ILE A 143 -15.98 -0.73 2.37
C ILE A 143 -16.65 0.61 2.04
N SER A 144 -16.18 1.66 2.66
CA SER A 144 -16.67 3.03 2.53
C SER A 144 -15.57 3.97 2.03
N GLU A 145 -15.94 5.20 1.66
CA GLU A 145 -14.97 6.26 1.34
C GLU A 145 -14.01 6.55 2.50
N GLY A 146 -14.44 6.32 3.74
CA GLY A 146 -13.59 6.47 4.93
C GLY A 146 -12.48 5.42 5.02
N ASP A 147 -12.57 4.34 4.24
CA ASP A 147 -11.55 3.30 4.15
C ASP A 147 -10.53 3.56 3.04
N ALA A 148 -10.64 4.69 2.31
CA ALA A 148 -9.67 5.06 1.29
C ALA A 148 -8.27 5.19 1.93
N HIS A 149 -7.31 4.45 1.37
CA HIS A 149 -5.98 4.32 1.95
C HIS A 149 -4.88 4.29 0.89
N ALA A 150 -3.67 4.64 1.30
CA ALA A 150 -2.48 4.59 0.47
C ALA A 150 -1.36 3.85 1.20
N TRP A 151 -0.63 3.03 0.46
CA TRP A 151 0.51 2.25 0.92
C TRP A 151 1.58 2.20 -0.18
N VAL A 152 2.68 1.49 0.06
CA VAL A 152 3.70 1.22 -0.96
C VAL A 152 3.82 -0.27 -1.24
N GLU A 153 4.24 -0.62 -2.44
CA GLU A 153 4.70 -1.96 -2.76
C GLU A 153 6.15 -1.90 -3.20
N VAL A 154 6.96 -2.80 -2.67
CA VAL A 154 8.40 -2.90 -2.92
C VAL A 154 8.66 -4.15 -3.74
N TYR A 155 9.50 -4.03 -4.76
CA TYR A 155 9.86 -5.17 -5.60
C TYR A 155 10.98 -6.01 -4.96
N PHE A 156 10.78 -7.31 -4.96
CA PHE A 156 11.71 -8.35 -4.54
C PHE A 156 11.88 -9.32 -5.73
N PRO A 157 13.09 -9.57 -6.27
CA PRO A 157 13.26 -10.31 -7.52
C PRO A 157 12.65 -11.72 -7.52
N GLY A 158 12.63 -12.38 -6.36
CA GLY A 158 12.03 -13.71 -6.19
C GLY A 158 10.53 -13.68 -5.89
N SER A 159 10.07 -12.69 -5.13
CA SER A 159 8.69 -12.64 -4.62
C SER A 159 7.77 -11.63 -5.33
N GLY A 160 8.31 -10.80 -6.22
CA GLY A 160 7.55 -9.76 -6.91
C GLY A 160 7.25 -8.56 -6.01
N TRP A 161 6.02 -8.02 -6.11
CA TRP A 161 5.61 -6.81 -5.39
C TRP A 161 5.05 -7.17 -4.01
N ILE A 162 5.71 -6.70 -2.96
CA ILE A 162 5.33 -6.94 -1.56
C ILE A 162 4.85 -5.63 -0.93
N PRO A 163 3.67 -5.60 -0.29
CA PRO A 163 3.11 -4.36 0.22
C PRO A 163 3.64 -4.03 1.64
N PHE A 164 3.89 -2.75 1.89
CA PHE A 164 4.32 -2.18 3.17
C PHE A 164 3.53 -0.90 3.45
N ASP A 165 3.24 -0.62 4.72
CA ASP A 165 2.41 0.53 5.09
C ASP A 165 3.08 1.36 6.19
N PRO A 166 3.67 2.51 5.82
CA PRO A 166 4.35 3.39 6.78
C PRO A 166 3.42 4.17 7.70
N THR A 167 2.09 4.02 7.57
CA THR A 167 1.12 4.82 8.33
C THR A 167 0.98 4.31 9.77
N PRO A 168 1.20 5.15 10.81
CA PRO A 168 1.07 4.72 12.20
C PRO A 168 -0.32 4.17 12.52
N GLY A 169 -0.39 3.01 13.16
CA GLY A 169 -1.65 2.36 13.56
C GLY A 169 -2.39 1.64 12.44
N PHE A 170 -1.83 1.62 11.22
CA PHE A 170 -2.32 0.79 10.12
C PHE A 170 -1.40 -0.41 9.93
N ALA A 171 -2.01 -1.54 9.60
CA ALA A 171 -1.33 -2.74 9.15
C ALA A 171 -2.11 -3.28 7.97
N LEU A 172 -1.40 -3.60 6.90
CA LEU A 172 -2.00 -4.34 5.80
C LEU A 172 -2.39 -5.73 6.28
N PRO A 173 -3.46 -6.32 5.73
CA PRO A 173 -3.72 -7.74 5.92
C PRO A 173 -2.51 -8.54 5.48
N SER A 174 -1.72 -9.02 6.44
CA SER A 174 -0.77 -10.09 6.21
C SER A 174 -1.55 -11.38 6.39
N ASP A 175 -1.48 -12.26 5.40
CA ASP A 175 -2.19 -13.53 5.40
C ASP A 175 -1.54 -14.50 6.41
N SER A 176 -1.69 -14.20 7.70
CA SER A 176 -1.44 -15.15 8.79
C SER A 176 -2.71 -15.94 9.14
N GLY A 177 -3.78 -15.82 8.34
CA GLY A 177 -5.09 -16.39 8.64
C GLY A 177 -5.67 -17.10 7.43
N THR A 178 -5.48 -18.42 7.38
CA THR A 178 -6.18 -19.35 6.48
C THR A 178 -7.63 -18.96 6.25
N VAL A 179 -7.91 -18.29 5.13
CA VAL A 179 -9.26 -18.23 4.58
C VAL A 179 -9.42 -19.48 3.74
N GLN A 180 -9.94 -20.56 4.33
CA GLN A 180 -10.46 -21.66 3.52
C GLN A 180 -11.62 -21.09 2.70
N ALA A 181 -11.36 -20.82 1.42
CA ALA A 181 -12.40 -20.57 0.45
C ALA A 181 -13.25 -21.84 0.34
N GLN A 182 -14.33 -21.91 1.11
CA GLN A 182 -15.30 -22.98 0.97
C GLN A 182 -16.12 -22.69 -0.27
N GLU A 183 -15.74 -23.34 -1.38
CA GLU A 183 -16.52 -23.32 -2.62
C GLU A 183 -17.92 -23.86 -2.35
N ARG A 184 -18.93 -22.98 -2.32
CA ARG A 184 -20.32 -23.39 -2.44
C ARG A 184 -20.79 -23.10 -3.87
N PRO A 185 -21.14 -24.13 -4.67
CA PRO A 185 -21.67 -23.90 -6.00
C PRO A 185 -23.01 -23.16 -5.92
N PHE A 186 -23.11 -22.08 -6.69
CA PHE A 186 -24.32 -21.26 -6.81
C PHE A 186 -25.37 -22.03 -7.62
N GLN A 187 -26.44 -22.50 -6.99
CA GLN A 187 -27.59 -23.08 -7.70
C GLN A 187 -28.58 -21.96 -8.04
N GLY A 188 -28.57 -21.50 -9.29
CA GLY A 188 -29.52 -20.51 -9.78
C GLY A 188 -30.89 -21.11 -10.08
N GLY A 189 -31.94 -20.62 -9.41
CA GLY A 189 -33.34 -20.86 -9.79
C GLY A 189 -33.87 -19.76 -10.72
N PRO A 190 -34.82 -20.06 -11.63
CA PRO A 190 -35.27 -19.12 -12.65
C PRO A 190 -36.17 -18.01 -12.07
N LEU A 191 -35.94 -16.77 -12.51
CA LEU A 191 -36.72 -15.58 -12.15
C LEU A 191 -38.07 -15.56 -12.90
N GLY A 192 -39.18 -15.64 -12.16
CA GLY A 192 -40.52 -15.41 -12.68
C GLY A 192 -40.83 -13.93 -12.84
N LEU A 193 -41.18 -13.49 -14.05
CA LEU A 193 -41.66 -12.14 -14.32
C LEU A 193 -43.10 -11.97 -13.81
N GLY A 194 -43.28 -11.23 -12.71
CA GLY A 194 -44.57 -10.77 -12.22
C GLY A 194 -44.92 -9.39 -12.78
N SER A 195 -45.85 -9.33 -13.73
CA SER A 195 -46.44 -8.09 -14.27
C SER A 195 -47.41 -7.44 -13.28
N ARG A 196 -47.17 -6.18 -12.90
CA ARG A 196 -48.15 -5.32 -12.19
C ARG A 196 -48.73 -4.27 -13.14
N ARG A 197 -50.06 -4.17 -13.21
CA ARG A 197 -50.80 -3.04 -13.82
C ARG A 197 -51.04 -1.95 -12.77
N PRO A 198 -51.19 -0.66 -13.16
CA PRO A 198 -51.52 0.43 -12.25
C PRO A 198 -53.04 0.57 -12.05
N PRO A 199 -53.51 1.13 -10.92
CA PRO A 199 -54.93 1.41 -10.70
C PRO A 199 -55.34 2.78 -11.26
N VAL A 200 -56.64 2.91 -11.52
CA VAL A 200 -57.38 4.12 -11.95
C VAL A 200 -57.72 4.97 -10.73
#